data_AF-A0A843VXF2-F1
#
_entry.id   AF-A0A843VXF2-F1
#
_cell.length_a   1.000
_cell.length_b   1.000
_cell.length_c   1.000
_cell.angle_alpha   90.00
_cell.angle_beta   90.00
_cell.angle_gamma   90.00
#
_symmetry.space_group_name_H-M   'P 1'
#
loop_
_entity.id
_entity.type
_entity.pdbx_description
1 polymer ?
#
loop_
_entity_poly.entity_id
_entity_poly.type
_entity_poly.pdbx_seq_one_letter_code
_entity_poly.pdbx_strand_id
1 'polypeptide(L)'
;MERFKRMLPPSFKGESDPLLAGSWMRETEKIFRAISCADDDKVTLATYMVQERADVWWASLLRSRFEDGAIDVAWDEFEGEMEQYLEEKKALHKRPAAPFQTPQHLVAASSTQVPSQHSPSVKKECPHCGRAHGGTECWMVAGKCLMCRSSDHKIKDCLILHQGVERGAPTPAMAAAAAPATGRPGRLEPKLECLL
;
A
#
# COMPACT_ATOMS: atom_id res chain seq x y z
N MET A 1 15.57 -15.82 1.79
CA MET A 1 14.46 -15.17 2.55
C MET A 1 14.43 -15.47 4.06
N GLU A 2 14.47 -16.72 4.54
CA GLU A 2 14.28 -17.04 5.98
C GLU A 2 15.35 -16.44 6.92
N ARG A 3 16.62 -16.47 6.50
CA ARG A 3 17.73 -15.85 7.25
C ARG A 3 17.55 -14.34 7.41
N PHE A 4 16.97 -13.68 6.41
CA PHE A 4 16.69 -12.25 6.43
C PHE A 4 15.58 -11.93 7.45
N LYS A 5 14.46 -12.67 7.42
CA LYS A 5 13.36 -12.48 8.39
C LYS A 5 13.78 -12.67 9.85
N ARG A 6 14.71 -13.59 10.12
CA ARG A 6 15.28 -13.80 11.47
C ARG A 6 16.05 -12.61 12.02
N MET A 7 16.50 -11.69 11.17
CA MET A 7 17.18 -10.45 11.56
C MET A 7 16.21 -9.31 11.89
N LEU A 8 14.89 -9.56 11.79
CA LEU A 8 13.82 -8.58 12.02
C LEU A 8 14.05 -7.28 11.25
N PRO A 9 14.11 -7.35 9.90
CA PRO A 9 14.35 -6.19 9.07
C PRO A 9 13.25 -5.13 9.30
N PRO A 10 13.61 -3.84 9.27
CA PRO A 10 12.64 -2.77 9.40
C PRO A 10 11.76 -2.68 8.15
N SER A 11 10.49 -2.32 8.34
CA SER A 11 9.58 -2.01 7.22
C SER A 11 9.72 -0.55 6.78
N PHE A 12 9.54 -0.28 5.49
CA PHE A 12 9.46 1.08 4.95
C PHE A 12 8.07 1.32 4.33
N LYS A 13 7.37 2.35 4.77
CA LYS A 13 5.97 2.61 4.38
C LYS A 13 5.82 3.74 3.36
N GLY A 14 6.91 4.42 3.04
CA GLY A 14 6.93 5.59 2.17
C GLY A 14 7.08 6.90 2.93
N GLU A 15 7.85 6.87 4.01
CA GLU A 15 8.26 8.04 4.78
C GLU A 15 8.93 9.06 3.84
N SER A 16 8.48 10.31 3.88
CA SER A 16 9.01 11.40 3.06
C SER A 16 10.26 12.07 3.66
N ASP A 17 10.60 11.73 4.91
CA ASP A 17 11.77 12.25 5.60
C ASP A 17 13.04 11.54 5.07
N PRO A 18 14.01 12.28 4.51
CA PRO A 18 15.25 11.69 3.99
C PRO A 18 16.06 10.94 5.05
N LEU A 19 15.99 11.35 6.32
CA LEU A 19 16.70 10.71 7.42
C LEU A 19 16.07 9.37 7.77
N LEU A 20 14.73 9.27 7.76
CA LEU A 20 14.03 8.01 8.04
C LEU A 20 14.27 6.99 6.92
N ALA A 21 14.13 7.42 5.67
CA ALA A 21 14.39 6.56 4.51
C ALA A 21 15.87 6.15 4.44
N GLY A 22 16.79 7.09 4.65
CA GLY A 22 18.23 6.78 4.72
C GLY A 22 18.59 5.87 5.88
N SER A 23 17.91 5.97 7.02
CA SER A 23 18.08 5.05 8.15
C SER A 23 17.60 3.64 7.80
N TRP A 24 16.47 3.53 7.10
CA TRP A 24 15.95 2.24 6.64
C TRP A 24 16.92 1.56 5.65
N MET A 25 17.46 2.32 4.68
CA MET A 25 18.45 1.81 3.72
C MET A 25 19.69 1.24 4.43
N ARG A 26 20.29 2.03 5.34
CA ARG A 26 21.49 1.61 6.08
C ARG A 26 21.26 0.37 6.95
N GLU A 27 20.10 0.26 7.58
CA GLU A 27 19.80 -0.89 8.43
C GLU A 27 19.55 -2.15 7.58
N THR A 28 18.88 -2.00 6.45
CA THR A 28 18.65 -3.08 5.48
C THR A 28 19.98 -3.59 4.90
N GLU A 29 20.88 -2.69 4.51
CA GLU A 29 22.22 -3.05 4.03
C GLU A 29 23.06 -3.75 5.11
N LYS A 30 22.97 -3.28 6.36
CA LYS A 30 23.64 -3.94 7.49
C LYS A 30 23.19 -5.39 7.63
N ILE A 31 21.89 -5.65 7.45
CA ILE A 31 21.35 -7.01 7.48
C ILE A 31 21.87 -7.83 6.30
N PHE A 32 21.89 -7.28 5.08
CA PHE A 32 22.45 -7.95 3.91
C PHE A 32 23.89 -8.37 4.12
N ARG A 33 24.72 -7.49 4.69
CA ARG A 33 26.10 -7.81 5.05
C ARG A 33 26.18 -8.90 6.11
N ALA A 34 25.33 -8.85 7.14
CA ALA A 34 25.33 -9.82 8.23
C ALA A 34 24.92 -11.23 7.77
N ILE A 35 24.05 -11.35 6.76
CA ILE A 35 23.63 -12.65 6.21
C ILE A 35 24.42 -13.08 4.97
N SER A 36 25.38 -12.26 4.52
CA SER A 36 26.11 -12.45 3.26
C SER A 36 25.15 -12.62 2.08
N CYS A 37 24.22 -11.67 1.93
CA CYS A 37 23.26 -11.66 0.83
C CYS A 37 23.96 -11.39 -0.50
N ALA A 38 23.64 -12.19 -1.53
CA ALA A 38 24.07 -11.93 -2.90
C ALA A 38 23.36 -10.69 -3.46
N ASP A 39 24.01 -9.99 -4.38
CA ASP A 39 23.47 -8.75 -4.96
C ASP A 39 22.17 -8.98 -5.71
N ASP A 40 22.06 -10.11 -6.42
CA ASP A 40 20.85 -10.53 -7.15
C ASP A 40 19.62 -10.71 -6.23
N ASP A 41 19.83 -11.03 -4.95
CA ASP A 41 18.75 -11.22 -3.98
C ASP A 41 18.36 -9.93 -3.25
N LYS A 42 19.21 -8.90 -3.24
CA LYS A 42 19.03 -7.72 -2.37
C LYS A 42 17.74 -6.98 -2.68
N VAL A 43 17.45 -6.72 -3.95
CA VAL A 43 16.23 -5.98 -4.35
C VAL A 43 14.98 -6.78 -3.98
N THR A 44 14.95 -8.09 -4.25
CA THR A 44 13.82 -8.95 -3.85
C THR A 44 13.59 -8.93 -2.33
N LEU A 45 14.66 -8.96 -1.53
CA LEU A 45 14.54 -8.94 -0.07
C LEU A 45 14.18 -7.55 0.48
N ALA A 46 14.70 -6.48 -0.08
CA ALA A 46 14.38 -5.11 0.35
C ALA A 46 12.93 -4.76 0.02
N THR A 47 12.49 -5.05 -1.21
CA THR A 47 11.13 -4.77 -1.68
C THR A 47 10.08 -5.57 -0.92
N TYR A 48 10.43 -6.74 -0.39
CA TYR A 48 9.57 -7.47 0.55
C TYR A 48 9.26 -6.68 1.85
N MET A 49 10.14 -5.76 2.24
CA MET A 49 9.97 -4.92 3.44
C MET A 49 9.34 -3.56 3.13
N VAL A 50 9.22 -3.23 1.85
CA VAL A 50 8.50 -2.04 1.39
C VAL A 50 7.00 -2.32 1.51
N GLN A 51 6.26 -1.38 2.07
CA GLN A 51 4.84 -1.51 2.38
C GLN A 51 4.06 -0.26 1.98
N GLU A 52 2.74 -0.40 1.96
CA GLU A 52 1.78 0.69 1.79
C GLU A 52 2.10 1.57 0.56
N ARG A 53 2.44 2.84 0.76
CA ARG A 53 2.60 3.81 -0.33
C ARG A 53 3.86 3.56 -1.14
N ALA A 54 4.90 3.06 -0.50
CA ALA A 54 6.14 2.75 -1.18
C ALA A 54 6.02 1.48 -2.04
N ASP A 55 5.21 0.51 -1.61
CA ASP A 55 4.97 -0.73 -2.38
C ASP A 55 4.19 -0.42 -3.67
N VAL A 56 3.14 0.40 -3.56
CA VAL A 56 2.38 0.87 -4.74
C VAL A 56 3.26 1.63 -5.71
N TRP A 57 4.18 2.47 -5.22
CA TRP A 57 5.13 3.19 -6.05
C TRP A 57 6.07 2.22 -6.77
N TRP A 58 6.69 1.30 -6.03
CA TRP A 58 7.63 0.33 -6.59
C TRP A 58 6.98 -0.56 -7.67
N ALA A 59 5.76 -1.06 -7.42
CA ALA A 59 4.99 -1.82 -8.40
C ALA A 59 4.65 -1.01 -9.66
N SER A 60 4.39 0.30 -9.50
CA SER A 60 4.15 1.20 -10.64
C SER A 60 5.42 1.44 -11.46
N LEU A 61 6.57 1.58 -10.79
CA LEU A 61 7.87 1.75 -11.44
C LEU A 61 8.22 0.49 -12.24
N LEU A 62 8.08 -0.69 -11.64
CA LEU A 62 8.36 -1.95 -12.32
C LEU A 62 7.51 -2.11 -13.59
N ARG A 63 6.21 -1.81 -13.52
CA ARG A 63 5.29 -1.88 -14.66
C ARG A 63 5.63 -0.88 -15.77
N SER A 64 6.17 0.28 -15.40
CA SER A 64 6.50 1.33 -16.36
C SER A 64 7.85 1.11 -17.05
N ARG A 65 8.81 0.48 -16.37
CA ARG A 65 10.20 0.36 -16.85
C ARG A 65 10.53 -1.02 -17.40
N PHE A 66 9.91 -2.10 -16.90
CA PHE A 66 10.25 -3.47 -17.29
C PHE A 66 9.05 -4.15 -17.95
N GLU A 67 9.16 -4.43 -19.25
CA GLU A 67 8.08 -4.92 -20.11
C GLU A 67 7.50 -6.30 -19.72
N ASP A 68 8.19 -7.06 -18.85
CA ASP A 68 7.76 -8.41 -18.43
C ASP A 68 7.73 -8.63 -16.91
N GLY A 69 7.85 -7.57 -16.10
CA GLY A 69 7.85 -7.69 -14.63
C GLY A 69 9.03 -8.49 -14.06
N ALA A 70 10.06 -8.76 -14.88
CA ALA A 70 11.32 -9.34 -14.44
C ALA A 70 12.02 -8.33 -13.51
N ILE A 71 12.24 -8.74 -12.25
CA ILE A 71 13.01 -7.99 -11.25
C ILE A 71 14.49 -8.26 -11.52
N ASP A 72 15.00 -7.80 -12.67
CA ASP A 72 16.44 -7.74 -12.92
C ASP A 72 16.94 -6.31 -12.66
N VAL A 73 16.55 -5.79 -11.49
CA VAL A 73 17.00 -4.48 -11.04
C VAL A 73 18.22 -4.70 -10.16
N ALA A 74 19.37 -4.20 -10.59
CA ALA A 74 20.56 -4.20 -9.75
C ALA A 74 20.34 -3.36 -8.48
N TRP A 75 21.03 -3.71 -7.39
CA TRP A 75 20.89 -2.97 -6.13
C TRP A 75 21.14 -1.47 -6.29
N ASP A 76 22.22 -1.08 -6.99
CA ASP A 76 22.54 0.33 -7.26
C ASP A 76 21.42 1.08 -8.01
N GLU A 77 20.72 0.41 -8.94
CA GLU A 77 19.58 1.01 -9.62
C GLU A 77 18.41 1.20 -8.65
N PHE A 78 18.12 0.21 -7.81
CA PHE A 78 17.12 0.34 -6.75
C PHE A 78 17.43 1.50 -5.80
N GLU A 79 18.69 1.72 -5.40
CA GLU A 79 19.07 2.84 -4.54
C GLU A 79 18.79 4.19 -5.21
N GLY A 80 19.12 4.31 -6.51
CA GLY A 80 18.84 5.52 -7.29
C GLY A 80 17.34 5.83 -7.40
N GLU A 81 16.52 4.81 -7.67
CA GLU A 81 15.06 4.96 -7.73
C GLU A 81 14.47 5.35 -6.37
N MET A 82 15.01 4.78 -5.29
CA MET A 82 14.59 5.12 -3.94
C MET A 82 14.93 6.58 -3.58
N GLU A 83 16.09 7.08 -4.01
CA GLU A 83 16.43 8.49 -3.83
C GLU A 83 15.51 9.41 -4.65
N GLN A 84 15.18 9.02 -5.88
CA GLN A 84 14.22 9.74 -6.73
C GLN A 84 12.82 9.80 -6.08
N TYR A 85 12.35 8.69 -5.50
CA TYR A 85 11.10 8.66 -4.74
C TYR A 85 11.10 9.69 -3.62
N LEU A 86 12.19 9.78 -2.85
CA LEU A 86 12.30 10.71 -1.75
C LEU A 86 12.31 12.16 -2.23
N GLU A 87 12.96 12.45 -3.35
CA GLU A 87 12.97 13.80 -3.92
C GLU A 87 11.58 14.23 -4.42
N GLU A 88 10.85 13.33 -5.08
CA GLU A 88 9.45 13.57 -5.47
C GLU A 88 8.56 13.85 -4.24
N LYS A 89 8.73 13.07 -3.16
CA LYS A 89 7.95 13.27 -1.92
C LYS A 89 8.36 14.52 -1.16
N LYS A 90 9.63 14.93 -1.20
CA LYS A 90 10.08 16.23 -0.68
C LYS A 90 9.43 17.40 -1.43
N ALA A 91 9.29 17.31 -2.75
CA ALA A 91 8.63 18.33 -3.56
C ALA A 91 7.13 18.50 -3.24
N LEU A 92 6.44 17.40 -2.92
CA LEU A 92 5.01 17.43 -2.53
C LEU A 92 4.75 18.21 -1.23
N HIS A 93 5.67 18.16 -0.27
CA HIS A 93 5.56 18.92 0.99
C HIS A 93 5.89 20.42 0.83
N LYS A 94 6.58 20.79 -0.26
CA LYS A 94 6.90 22.19 -0.60
C LYS A 94 5.82 22.88 -1.43
N ARG A 95 4.79 22.17 -1.90
CA ARG A 95 3.65 22.84 -2.53
C ARG A 95 3.02 23.74 -1.46
N PRO A 96 3.07 25.08 -1.62
CA PRO A 96 2.34 25.94 -0.71
C PRO A 96 0.89 25.46 -0.78
N ALA A 97 0.26 25.27 0.39
CA ALA A 97 -1.17 25.10 0.45
C ALA A 97 -1.75 26.24 -0.39
N ALA A 98 -2.37 25.90 -1.52
CA ALA A 98 -3.02 26.91 -2.34
C ALA A 98 -3.90 27.72 -1.37
N PRO A 99 -3.81 29.06 -1.36
CA PRO A 99 -4.69 29.85 -0.52
C PRO A 99 -6.09 29.31 -0.78
N PHE A 100 -6.76 28.85 0.28
CA PHE A 100 -8.14 28.43 0.18
C PHE A 100 -8.87 29.61 -0.45
N GLN A 101 -9.19 29.50 -1.74
CA GLN A 101 -9.95 30.53 -2.41
C GLN A 101 -11.33 30.46 -1.78
N THR A 102 -11.54 31.31 -0.77
CA THR A 102 -12.89 31.66 -0.34
C THR A 102 -13.63 32.06 -1.60
N PRO A 103 -14.77 31.42 -1.93
CA PRO A 103 -15.54 31.79 -3.11
C PRO A 103 -15.81 33.29 -3.01
N GLN A 104 -15.23 34.07 -3.91
CA GLN A 104 -15.59 35.47 -4.05
C GLN A 104 -17.01 35.47 -4.62
N HIS A 105 -17.98 35.61 -3.72
CA HIS A 105 -19.37 35.81 -4.08
C HIS A 105 -19.45 37.16 -4.80
N LEU A 106 -19.63 37.13 -6.12
CA LEU A 106 -20.00 38.30 -6.92
C LEU A 106 -21.36 38.79 -6.41
N VAL A 107 -21.35 39.67 -5.41
CA VAL A 107 -22.53 40.44 -5.04
C VAL A 107 -22.52 41.71 -5.87
N ALA A 108 -23.49 41.79 -6.78
CA ALA A 108 -23.86 43.03 -7.43
C ALA A 108 -24.16 44.08 -6.34
N ALA A 109 -23.44 45.19 -6.38
CA ALA A 109 -23.78 46.35 -5.58
C ALA A 109 -24.95 47.08 -6.24
N SER A 110 -26.17 46.77 -5.78
CA SER A 110 -27.25 47.75 -5.74
C SER A 110 -27.59 48.01 -4.28
N SER A 111 -27.38 49.27 -3.91
CA SER A 111 -27.64 49.90 -2.63
C SER A 111 -29.02 49.55 -2.06
N THR A 112 -29.12 49.26 -0.76
CA THR A 112 -29.87 50.05 0.25
C THR A 112 -29.77 49.30 1.59
N GLN A 113 -29.45 50.03 2.67
CA GLN A 113 -29.36 49.51 4.04
C GLN A 113 -30.74 49.17 4.62
N VAL A 114 -30.82 48.09 5.40
CA VAL A 114 -31.62 47.99 6.63
C VAL A 114 -30.96 46.96 7.59
N PRO A 115 -30.75 47.27 8.88
CA PRO A 115 -30.15 46.34 9.82
C PRO A 115 -31.24 45.45 10.42
N SER A 116 -31.18 44.15 10.14
CA SER A 116 -31.97 43.14 10.86
C SER A 116 -31.02 42.09 11.42
N GLN A 117 -30.95 42.08 12.74
CA GLN A 117 -30.18 41.16 13.56
C GLN A 117 -30.64 39.72 13.27
N HIS A 118 -29.85 38.98 12.50
CA HIS A 118 -29.84 37.52 12.57
C HIS A 118 -28.38 37.07 12.59
N SER A 119 -27.99 36.56 13.75
CA SER A 119 -26.67 36.01 14.06
C SER A 119 -26.26 34.96 13.01
N PRO A 120 -25.00 34.96 12.55
CA PRO A 120 -24.54 33.89 11.69
C PRO A 120 -24.51 32.61 12.51
N SER A 121 -25.26 31.59 12.07
CA SER A 121 -25.15 30.23 12.58
C SER A 121 -23.71 29.77 12.43
N VAL A 122 -22.92 29.94 13.50
CA VAL A 122 -21.65 29.25 13.69
C VAL A 122 -21.99 27.78 13.56
N LYS A 123 -21.49 27.16 12.50
CA LYS A 123 -21.67 25.73 12.21
C LYS A 123 -21.13 25.01 13.46
N LYS A 124 -22.04 24.49 14.29
CA LYS A 124 -21.66 23.83 15.55
C LYS A 124 -20.97 22.52 15.18
N GLU A 125 -19.65 22.56 15.13
CA GLU A 125 -18.79 21.39 15.07
C GLU A 125 -19.05 20.51 16.28
N CYS A 126 -19.06 19.20 16.09
CA CYS A 126 -19.28 18.28 17.19
C CYS A 126 -18.08 18.31 18.15
N PRO A 127 -18.29 18.54 19.47
CA PRO A 127 -17.20 18.65 20.44
C PRO A 127 -16.40 17.35 20.63
N HIS A 128 -16.89 16.22 20.10
CA HIS A 128 -16.22 14.92 20.23
C HIS A 128 -15.39 14.54 18.99
N CYS A 129 -15.76 15.02 17.80
CA CYS A 129 -15.10 14.61 16.56
C CYS A 129 -14.69 15.77 15.64
N GLY A 130 -14.98 17.02 16.01
CA GLY A 130 -14.60 18.23 15.26
C GLY A 130 -15.26 18.38 13.89
N ARG A 131 -16.27 17.55 13.56
CA ARG A 131 -16.98 17.57 12.27
C ARG A 131 -18.45 17.95 12.45
N ALA A 132 -19.02 18.61 11.45
CA ALA A 132 -20.44 18.96 11.44
C ALA A 132 -21.30 17.75 11.02
N HIS A 133 -22.26 17.37 11.87
CA HIS A 133 -23.32 16.42 11.53
C HIS A 133 -24.67 16.92 12.05
N GLY A 134 -25.73 16.75 11.25
CA GLY A 134 -27.06 17.34 11.48
C GLY A 134 -27.92 16.64 12.54
N GLY A 135 -27.31 16.00 13.54
CA GLY A 135 -28.03 15.18 14.52
C GLY A 135 -27.28 15.04 15.85
N THR A 136 -28.03 14.79 16.92
CA THR A 136 -27.60 14.71 18.32
C THR A 136 -26.61 13.57 18.61
N GLU A 137 -26.51 12.58 17.72
CA GLU A 137 -25.65 11.43 17.93
C GLU A 137 -24.35 11.58 17.13
N CYS A 138 -23.26 11.82 17.85
CA CYS A 138 -21.92 11.72 17.29
C CYS A 138 -21.54 10.23 17.19
N TRP A 139 -21.27 9.76 15.98
CA TRP A 139 -20.98 8.34 15.73
C TRP A 139 -19.66 7.89 16.35
N MET A 140 -18.78 8.85 16.64
CA MET A 140 -17.56 8.63 17.41
C MET A 140 -17.87 8.38 18.90
N VAL A 141 -18.84 9.08 19.48
CA VAL A 141 -19.28 8.91 20.88
C VAL A 141 -20.11 7.65 21.04
N ALA A 142 -21.02 7.38 20.11
CA ALA A 142 -21.78 6.14 20.09
C ALA A 142 -20.89 4.90 19.85
N GLY A 143 -19.62 5.12 19.48
CA GLY A 143 -18.64 4.08 19.22
C GLY A 143 -19.14 3.09 18.18
N LYS A 144 -19.67 3.62 17.07
CA LYS A 144 -20.10 2.88 15.89
C LYS A 144 -18.94 2.80 14.88
N CYS A 145 -19.00 1.90 13.90
CA CYS A 145 -17.89 1.70 12.98
C CYS A 145 -17.78 2.87 11.99
N LEU A 146 -16.70 3.65 12.13
CA LEU A 146 -16.45 4.83 11.29
C LEU A 146 -16.01 4.47 9.86
N MET A 147 -15.56 3.23 9.63
CA MET A 147 -15.08 2.74 8.33
C MET A 147 -16.22 2.29 7.44
N CYS A 148 -17.11 1.41 7.93
CA CYS A 148 -18.20 0.84 7.14
C CYS A 148 -19.55 1.53 7.35
N ARG A 149 -19.62 2.54 8.24
CA ARG A 149 -20.88 3.25 8.58
C ARG A 149 -21.93 2.34 9.24
N SER A 150 -21.57 1.18 9.79
CA SER A 150 -22.48 0.30 10.56
C SER A 150 -22.55 0.73 12.03
N SER A 151 -23.75 0.59 12.60
CA SER A 151 -24.03 0.81 14.02
C SER A 151 -23.79 -0.41 14.92
N ASP A 152 -23.53 -1.57 14.33
CA ASP A 152 -23.61 -2.87 15.02
C ASP A 152 -22.29 -3.28 15.68
N HIS A 153 -21.17 -2.70 15.24
CA HIS A 153 -19.83 -3.03 15.72
C HIS A 153 -18.92 -1.79 15.77
N LYS A 154 -17.83 -1.88 16.52
CA LYS A 154 -16.76 -0.86 16.57
C LYS A 154 -15.74 -1.11 15.47
N ILE A 155 -14.94 -0.09 15.11
CA ILE A 155 -13.93 -0.21 14.04
C ILE A 155 -12.98 -1.40 14.22
N LYS A 156 -12.67 -1.76 15.48
CA LYS A 156 -11.82 -2.90 15.84
C LYS A 156 -12.46 -4.28 15.57
N ASP A 157 -13.78 -4.34 15.47
CA ASP A 157 -14.59 -5.55 15.28
C ASP A 157 -15.22 -5.57 13.87
N CYS A 158 -14.75 -4.70 12.97
CA CYS A 158 -15.29 -4.58 11.62
C CYS A 158 -14.76 -5.68 10.71
N LEU A 159 -15.64 -6.57 10.26
CA LEU A 159 -15.26 -7.68 9.37
C LEU A 159 -14.82 -7.23 7.97
N ILE A 160 -15.07 -5.98 7.56
CA ILE A 160 -14.44 -5.39 6.37
C ILE A 160 -12.91 -5.33 6.52
N LEU A 161 -12.40 -5.25 7.76
CA LEU A 161 -10.97 -5.33 8.09
C LEU A 161 -10.44 -6.79 8.14
N HIS A 162 -11.30 -7.80 8.12
CA HIS A 162 -10.93 -9.22 8.24
C HIS A 162 -11.29 -10.10 7.04
N GLN A 163 -11.85 -9.54 5.97
CA GLN A 163 -12.22 -10.30 4.77
C GLN A 163 -11.58 -9.72 3.51
N GLY A 164 -10.27 -9.92 3.43
CA GLY A 164 -9.47 -9.77 2.22
C GLY A 164 -9.03 -11.11 1.60
N VAL A 165 -9.52 -12.25 2.07
CA VAL A 165 -9.22 -13.60 1.55
C VAL A 165 -10.47 -14.48 1.74
N GLU A 166 -10.79 -15.30 0.74
CA GLU A 166 -11.91 -16.25 0.61
C GLU A 166 -13.26 -15.75 0.02
N ARG A 167 -13.24 -15.38 -1.26
CA ARG A 167 -14.26 -15.89 -2.21
C ARG A 167 -13.65 -17.08 -2.94
N GLY A 168 -14.06 -18.28 -2.56
CA GLY A 168 -13.62 -19.50 -3.23
C GLY A 168 -14.05 -20.76 -2.50
N ALA A 169 -15.36 -20.92 -2.28
CA ALA A 169 -15.86 -22.23 -1.88
C ALA A 169 -15.54 -23.26 -2.98
N PRO A 170 -14.98 -24.43 -2.65
CA PRO A 170 -14.55 -25.44 -3.61
C PRO A 170 -15.75 -26.15 -4.24
N THR A 171 -15.67 -26.39 -5.56
CA THR A 171 -16.57 -27.30 -6.27
C THR A 171 -16.22 -28.75 -5.90
N PRO A 172 -17.21 -29.63 -5.62
CA PRO A 172 -16.94 -31.04 -5.48
C PRO A 172 -16.81 -31.75 -6.85
N ALA A 173 -15.61 -32.28 -7.08
CA ALA A 173 -15.29 -33.59 -7.65
C ALA A 173 -15.98 -34.05 -8.96
N MET A 174 -15.17 -34.12 -10.03
CA MET A 174 -15.27 -35.21 -11.00
C MET A 174 -14.50 -36.41 -10.46
N ALA A 175 -15.22 -37.43 -10.02
CA ALA A 175 -14.65 -38.74 -9.70
C ALA A 175 -14.47 -39.55 -11.00
N ALA A 176 -13.26 -40.06 -11.18
CA ALA A 176 -12.85 -40.94 -12.26
C ALA A 176 -13.49 -42.33 -12.15
N ALA A 177 -13.74 -42.96 -13.31
CA ALA A 177 -13.98 -44.39 -13.42
C ALA A 177 -13.11 -45.00 -14.53
N ALA A 178 -12.17 -45.84 -14.08
CA ALA A 178 -11.59 -47.06 -14.65
C ALA A 178 -11.29 -47.22 -16.17
N ALA A 179 -10.06 -47.71 -16.42
CA ALA A 179 -9.51 -48.21 -17.69
C ALA A 179 -10.19 -49.49 -18.22
N PRO A 180 -9.81 -49.97 -19.43
CA PRO A 180 -8.80 -51.04 -19.43
C PRO A 180 -7.71 -50.94 -20.50
N ALA A 181 -6.68 -51.75 -20.27
CA ALA A 181 -5.40 -51.86 -20.97
C ALA A 181 -5.46 -52.56 -22.34
N THR A 182 -4.50 -52.24 -23.22
CA THR A 182 -3.72 -53.21 -24.03
C THR A 182 -2.55 -52.53 -24.75
N GLY A 183 -1.33 -53.12 -24.65
CA GLY A 183 -0.32 -53.05 -25.72
C GLY A 183 1.05 -52.41 -25.42
N ARG A 184 2.03 -53.23 -24.99
CA ARG A 184 3.50 -53.05 -25.23
C ARG A 184 3.82 -53.34 -26.72
N PRO A 185 5.05 -53.14 -27.28
CA PRO A 185 6.38 -52.94 -26.65
C PRO A 185 7.28 -51.86 -27.32
N GLY A 186 8.47 -51.59 -26.75
CA GLY A 186 9.54 -50.89 -27.49
C GLY A 186 10.68 -50.35 -26.65
N ARG A 187 11.70 -51.19 -26.44
CA ARG A 187 13.01 -50.90 -25.85
C ARG A 187 13.86 -50.05 -26.82
N LEU A 188 14.54 -49.00 -26.34
CA LEU A 188 15.97 -48.72 -26.58
C LEU A 188 16.41 -47.46 -25.80
N GLU A 189 17.31 -47.67 -24.83
CA GLU A 189 18.20 -46.63 -24.29
C GLU A 189 19.31 -46.34 -25.30
N PRO A 190 19.91 -45.13 -25.29
CA PRO A 190 21.33 -45.09 -24.98
C PRO A 190 21.75 -43.93 -24.05
N LYS A 191 22.63 -44.28 -23.10
CA LYS A 191 23.56 -43.39 -22.39
C LYS A 191 24.56 -42.75 -23.37
N LEU A 192 24.88 -41.47 -23.21
CA LEU A 192 26.25 -40.92 -23.18
C LEU A 192 26.20 -39.42 -22.80
N GLU A 193 26.64 -39.04 -21.61
CA GLU A 193 27.91 -38.34 -21.32
C GLU A 193 27.92 -36.84 -21.68
N CYS A 194 27.82 -35.98 -20.66
CA CYS A 194 28.22 -34.57 -20.72
C CYS A 194 29.53 -34.41 -19.96
N LEU A 195 30.65 -34.48 -20.68
CA LEU A 195 31.92 -33.86 -20.31
C LEU A 195 32.46 -33.13 -21.54
N LEU A 196 32.76 -31.84 -21.35
CA LEU A 196 33.36 -30.83 -22.24
C LEU A 196 32.42 -30.11 -23.22
#